data_AF-A0A7N0RCQ2-F1
#
_entry.id   AF-A0A7N0RCQ2-F1
#
_cell.length_a   1.000
_cell.length_b   1.000
_cell.length_c   1.000
_cell.angle_alpha   90.00
_cell.angle_beta   90.00
_cell.angle_gamma   90.00
#
_symmetry.space_group_name_H-M   'P 1'
#
loop_
_entity.id
_entity.type
_entity.pdbx_description
1 polymer ?
#
loop_
_entity_poly.entity_id
_entity_poly.type
_entity_poly.pdbx_seq_one_letter_code
_entity_poly.pdbx_strand_id
1 'polypeptide(L)'
;MMRKPAALTVAKVFDTFRIIAKESGKDSQEKKKNHIKSLLVAATGCEPQYLIRLLQAKLRIGYAEQTLLAALGQAAVYTENHSKPPPHVSSPLEEAAKIVKQVYSVIPVYDKIIAALLRDGIWNLTKTCSFTIGIPVGPMLAKPTKGVSEIIEKFQNMVYTCEYKYDGERAQIYYMQDGSIEIYSRNAERNTGKYPDVAVAVSRLKKPSVTSFVLDCEIVAYDREKKRILPFQILSTRARKNVAVSDIKVDVCIYAFDILYCNGQSLIKEQLKGLDGRRELAYRKKIGRSNKKRRLFETLVT
;
A
#
# COMPACT_ATOMS: atom_id res chain seq x y z
N MET A 1 -31.34 -7.78 -41.66
CA MET A 1 -31.56 -7.54 -40.21
C MET A 1 -30.22 -7.58 -39.51
N MET A 2 -29.76 -6.48 -38.89
CA MET A 2 -28.59 -6.54 -38.02
C MET A 2 -28.92 -7.38 -36.80
N ARG A 3 -28.17 -8.47 -36.58
CA ARG A 3 -28.35 -9.36 -35.42
C ARG A 3 -28.09 -8.54 -34.15
N LYS A 4 -29.06 -8.52 -33.23
CA LYS A 4 -28.91 -7.84 -31.95
C LYS A 4 -27.73 -8.48 -31.19
N PRO A 5 -26.79 -7.68 -30.67
CA PRO A 5 -25.69 -8.21 -29.87
C PRO A 5 -26.20 -8.94 -28.63
N ALA A 6 -25.45 -9.93 -28.15
CA ALA A 6 -25.71 -10.53 -26.85
C ALA A 6 -25.57 -9.46 -25.74
N ALA A 7 -26.44 -9.55 -24.72
CA ALA A 7 -26.42 -8.66 -23.57
C ALA A 7 -25.04 -8.66 -22.89
N LEU A 8 -24.68 -7.51 -22.30
CA LEU A 8 -23.44 -7.37 -21.57
C LEU A 8 -23.49 -8.16 -20.25
N THR A 9 -22.35 -8.76 -19.90
CA THR A 9 -22.13 -9.38 -18.58
C THR A 9 -20.97 -8.66 -17.89
N VAL A 10 -20.97 -8.67 -16.55
CA VAL A 10 -19.90 -8.04 -15.75
C VAL A 10 -18.53 -8.59 -16.14
N ALA A 11 -18.41 -9.91 -16.30
CA ALA A 11 -17.17 -10.56 -16.72
C ALA A 11 -16.70 -10.06 -18.09
N LYS A 12 -17.58 -10.03 -19.10
CA LYS A 12 -17.23 -9.55 -20.46
C LYS A 12 -16.77 -8.09 -20.45
N VAL A 13 -17.46 -7.22 -19.71
CA VAL A 13 -17.08 -5.80 -19.60
C VAL A 13 -15.71 -5.67 -18.93
N PHE A 14 -15.50 -6.36 -17.81
CA PHE A 14 -14.24 -6.35 -17.06
C PHE A 14 -13.06 -6.86 -17.91
N ASP A 15 -13.22 -7.99 -18.58
CA ASP A 15 -12.18 -8.56 -19.44
C ASP A 15 -11.86 -7.66 -20.63
N THR A 16 -12.88 -7.05 -21.23
CA THR A 16 -12.68 -6.07 -22.31
C THR A 16 -11.90 -4.85 -21.81
N PHE A 17 -12.18 -4.36 -20.60
CA PHE A 17 -11.41 -3.27 -19.99
C PHE A 17 -9.95 -3.68 -19.70
N ARG A 18 -9.70 -4.93 -19.28
CA ARG A 18 -8.33 -5.44 -19.13
C ARG A 18 -7.58 -5.49 -20.45
N ILE A 19 -8.25 -5.86 -21.54
CA ILE A 19 -7.67 -5.83 -22.89
C ILE A 19 -7.32 -4.38 -23.27
N ILE A 20 -8.26 -3.44 -23.11
CA ILE A 20 -8.03 -2.01 -23.37
C ILE A 20 -6.84 -1.47 -22.56
N ALA A 21 -6.70 -1.86 -21.29
CA ALA A 21 -5.63 -1.42 -20.42
C ALA A 21 -4.25 -1.96 -20.84
N LYS A 22 -4.19 -3.19 -21.37
CA LYS A 22 -2.95 -3.85 -21.82
C LYS A 22 -2.53 -3.46 -23.23
N GLU A 23 -3.44 -2.97 -24.06
CA GLU A 23 -3.16 -2.60 -25.45
C GLU A 23 -2.15 -1.43 -25.50
N SER A 24 -1.06 -1.62 -26.25
CA SER A 24 0.07 -0.69 -26.36
C SER A 24 0.74 -0.82 -27.73
N GLY A 25 1.61 0.13 -28.09
CA GLY A 25 2.30 0.14 -29.38
C GLY A 25 1.50 0.77 -30.52
N LYS A 26 1.94 0.50 -31.75
CA LYS A 26 1.35 1.03 -32.99
C LYS A 26 -0.11 0.57 -33.11
N ASP A 27 -1.00 1.47 -33.54
CA ASP A 27 -2.44 1.25 -33.73
C ASP A 27 -3.24 0.92 -32.45
N SER A 28 -2.61 0.96 -31.28
CA SER A 28 -3.27 0.69 -30.00
C SER A 28 -4.47 1.60 -29.73
N GLN A 29 -4.40 2.85 -30.15
CA GLN A 29 -5.52 3.80 -30.01
C GLN A 29 -6.76 3.35 -30.79
N GLU A 30 -6.59 2.86 -32.02
CA GLU A 30 -7.72 2.45 -32.85
C GLU A 30 -8.34 1.15 -32.34
N LYS A 31 -7.51 0.19 -31.91
CA LYS A 31 -7.99 -1.03 -31.26
C LYS A 31 -8.77 -0.73 -29.98
N LYS A 32 -8.29 0.18 -29.13
CA LYS A 32 -9.01 0.62 -27.91
C LYS A 32 -10.37 1.21 -28.26
N LYS A 33 -10.44 2.10 -29.26
CA LYS A 33 -11.71 2.66 -29.75
C LYS A 33 -12.67 1.57 -30.24
N ASN A 34 -12.17 0.58 -30.97
CA ASN A 34 -12.98 -0.53 -31.47
C ASN A 34 -13.57 -1.39 -30.34
N HIS A 35 -12.79 -1.70 -29.30
CA HIS A 35 -13.31 -2.38 -28.12
C HIS A 35 -14.39 -1.57 -27.40
N ILE A 36 -14.17 -0.25 -27.20
CA ILE A 36 -15.16 0.64 -26.59
C ILE A 36 -16.44 0.69 -27.43
N LYS A 37 -16.32 0.86 -28.75
CA LYS A 37 -17.45 0.86 -29.68
C LYS A 37 -18.24 -0.44 -29.59
N SER A 38 -17.56 -1.59 -29.52
CA SER A 38 -18.23 -2.89 -29.38
C SER A 38 -19.03 -3.00 -28.08
N LEU A 39 -18.54 -2.45 -26.97
CA LEU A 39 -19.30 -2.43 -25.72
C LEU A 39 -20.52 -1.52 -25.83
N LEU A 40 -20.37 -0.32 -26.40
CA LEU A 40 -21.46 0.65 -26.54
C LEU A 40 -22.57 0.17 -27.48
N VAL A 41 -22.25 -0.57 -28.54
CA VAL A 41 -23.23 -1.15 -29.46
C VAL A 41 -24.08 -2.23 -28.78
N ALA A 42 -23.50 -2.98 -27.83
CA ALA A 42 -24.20 -4.02 -27.08
C ALA A 42 -24.93 -3.50 -25.83
N ALA A 43 -24.58 -2.29 -25.38
CA ALA A 43 -25.12 -1.68 -24.16
C ALA A 43 -26.58 -1.24 -24.34
N THR A 44 -27.35 -1.34 -23.26
CA THR A 44 -28.78 -1.05 -23.20
C THR A 44 -29.12 -0.24 -21.95
N GLY A 45 -30.24 0.50 -21.98
CA GLY A 45 -30.70 1.28 -20.83
C GLY A 45 -29.64 2.26 -20.31
N CYS A 46 -29.26 2.13 -19.03
CA CYS A 46 -28.26 2.99 -18.38
C CYS A 46 -26.80 2.51 -18.56
N GLU A 47 -26.57 1.32 -19.15
CA GLU A 47 -25.22 0.75 -19.30
C GLU A 47 -24.23 1.69 -20.03
N PRO A 48 -24.58 2.36 -21.16
CA PRO A 48 -23.65 3.24 -21.85
C PRO A 48 -23.12 4.37 -20.95
N GLN A 49 -23.99 4.95 -20.11
CA GLN A 49 -23.62 6.03 -19.19
C GLN A 49 -22.56 5.56 -18.19
N TYR A 50 -22.75 4.38 -17.58
CA TYR A 50 -21.79 3.84 -16.61
C TYR A 50 -20.50 3.36 -17.28
N LEU A 51 -20.55 2.79 -18.49
CA LEU A 51 -19.36 2.42 -19.25
C LEU A 51 -18.48 3.64 -19.54
N ILE A 52 -19.06 4.75 -20.03
CA ILE A 52 -18.31 5.98 -20.29
C ILE A 52 -17.73 6.56 -18.99
N ARG A 53 -18.52 6.58 -17.91
CA ARG A 53 -18.04 7.07 -16.61
C ARG A 53 -16.90 6.23 -16.04
N LEU A 54 -16.91 4.91 -16.22
CA LEU A 54 -15.82 4.02 -15.84
C LEU A 54 -14.55 4.31 -16.67
N LEU A 55 -14.68 4.44 -18.00
CA LEU A 55 -13.57 4.78 -18.90
C LEU A 55 -12.94 6.15 -18.58
N GLN A 56 -13.74 7.10 -18.07
CA GLN A 56 -13.27 8.40 -17.60
C GLN A 56 -12.72 8.40 -16.17
N ALA A 57 -12.76 7.26 -15.48
CA ALA A 57 -12.47 7.13 -14.04
C ALA A 57 -13.29 8.11 -13.17
N LYS A 58 -14.53 8.42 -13.58
CA LYS A 58 -15.43 9.39 -12.93
C LYS A 58 -16.83 8.80 -12.75
N LEU A 59 -16.94 7.77 -11.92
CA LEU A 59 -18.20 7.04 -11.71
C LEU A 59 -19.33 7.89 -11.10
N ARG A 60 -18.97 8.80 -10.18
CA ARG A 60 -19.90 9.78 -9.54
C ARG A 60 -21.17 9.15 -8.95
N ILE A 61 -20.99 8.06 -8.20
CA ILE A 61 -22.10 7.35 -7.52
C ILE A 61 -22.19 7.66 -6.02
N GLY A 62 -21.32 8.53 -5.49
CA GLY A 62 -21.33 8.88 -4.06
C GLY A 62 -20.74 7.82 -3.12
N TYR A 63 -20.33 6.67 -3.64
CA TYR A 63 -19.70 5.58 -2.89
C TYR A 63 -18.26 5.35 -3.32
N ALA A 64 -17.43 4.91 -2.37
CA ALA A 64 -16.00 4.66 -2.57
C ALA A 64 -15.57 3.37 -1.86
N GLU A 65 -14.26 3.11 -1.83
CA GLU A 65 -13.65 1.89 -1.28
C GLU A 65 -14.15 1.54 0.13
N GLN A 66 -14.21 2.52 1.04
CA GLN A 66 -14.65 2.26 2.42
C GLN A 66 -16.11 1.79 2.53
N THR A 67 -16.98 2.27 1.64
CA THR A 67 -18.36 1.79 1.55
C THR A 67 -18.40 0.38 0.96
N LEU A 68 -17.61 0.13 -0.09
CA LEU A 68 -17.53 -1.19 -0.72
C LEU A 68 -17.05 -2.27 0.27
N LEU A 69 -16.00 -1.98 1.05
CA LEU A 69 -15.48 -2.92 2.05
C LEU A 69 -16.49 -3.20 3.16
N ALA A 70 -17.25 -2.18 3.59
CA ALA A 70 -18.33 -2.37 4.56
C ALA A 70 -19.46 -3.24 4.00
N ALA A 71 -19.92 -2.94 2.78
CA ALA A 71 -20.95 -3.71 2.10
C ALA A 71 -20.51 -5.16 1.84
N LEU A 72 -19.24 -5.39 1.49
CA LEU A 72 -18.69 -6.74 1.32
C LEU A 72 -18.74 -7.54 2.62
N GLY A 73 -18.35 -6.94 3.75
CA GLY A 73 -18.45 -7.60 5.06
C GLY A 73 -19.90 -7.93 5.43
N GLN A 74 -20.82 -6.98 5.23
CA GLN A 74 -22.25 -7.19 5.48
C GLN A 74 -22.84 -8.29 4.59
N ALA A 75 -22.53 -8.28 3.29
CA ALA A 75 -22.97 -9.30 2.34
C ALA A 75 -22.43 -10.69 2.72
N ALA A 76 -21.18 -10.77 3.20
CA ALA A 76 -20.61 -12.02 3.68
C ALA A 76 -21.40 -12.59 4.86
N VAL A 77 -21.87 -11.76 5.80
CA VAL A 77 -22.73 -12.21 6.90
C VAL A 77 -24.07 -12.74 6.41
N TYR A 78 -24.72 -12.07 5.45
CA TYR A 78 -26.01 -12.51 4.90
C TYR A 78 -25.92 -13.82 4.11
N THR A 79 -24.75 -14.13 3.58
CA THR A 79 -24.49 -15.31 2.74
C THR A 79 -23.62 -16.37 3.44
N GLU A 80 -23.35 -16.17 4.73
CA GLU A 80 -22.44 -17.00 5.51
C GLU A 80 -23.00 -18.42 5.69
N ASN A 81 -22.24 -19.40 5.20
CA ASN A 81 -22.57 -20.82 5.30
C ASN A 81 -21.52 -21.62 6.08
N HIS A 82 -20.36 -21.03 6.39
CA HIS A 82 -19.22 -21.73 6.99
C HIS A 82 -19.21 -21.66 8.51
N SER A 83 -19.65 -20.54 9.11
CA SER A 83 -19.50 -20.32 10.56
C SER A 83 -20.52 -19.33 11.11
N LYS A 84 -20.95 -19.55 12.36
CA LYS A 84 -21.79 -18.58 13.08
C LYS A 84 -20.93 -17.43 13.62
N PRO A 85 -21.52 -16.24 13.82
CA PRO A 85 -20.85 -15.15 14.52
C PRO A 85 -20.34 -15.61 15.89
N PRO A 86 -19.13 -15.17 16.31
CA PRO A 86 -18.63 -15.48 17.63
C PRO A 86 -19.59 -14.97 18.74
N PRO A 87 -19.73 -15.69 19.88
CA PRO A 87 -20.72 -15.36 20.91
C PRO A 87 -20.60 -13.96 21.51
N HIS A 88 -19.41 -13.37 21.48
CA HIS A 88 -19.12 -12.04 22.02
C HIS A 88 -19.43 -10.89 21.05
N VAL A 89 -19.83 -11.19 19.81
CA VAL A 89 -20.12 -10.19 18.79
C VAL A 89 -21.59 -9.79 18.88
N SER A 90 -21.84 -8.60 19.45
CA SER A 90 -23.20 -8.04 19.58
C SER A 90 -23.77 -7.52 18.26
N SER A 91 -22.91 -7.02 17.35
CA SER A 91 -23.30 -6.50 16.03
C SER A 91 -22.51 -7.20 14.92
N PRO A 92 -22.99 -8.35 14.39
CA PRO A 92 -22.27 -9.12 13.37
C PRO A 92 -21.95 -8.33 12.10
N LEU A 93 -22.88 -7.48 11.65
CA LEU A 93 -22.72 -6.67 10.44
C LEU A 93 -21.61 -5.63 10.57
N GLU A 94 -21.53 -4.94 11.71
CA GLU A 94 -20.47 -3.96 11.97
C GLU A 94 -19.12 -4.62 12.13
N GLU A 95 -19.07 -5.76 12.84
CA GLU A 95 -17.83 -6.48 13.07
C GLU A 95 -17.26 -7.08 11.78
N ALA A 96 -18.12 -7.67 10.94
CA ALA A 96 -17.74 -8.12 9.61
C ALA A 96 -17.16 -6.99 8.74
N ALA A 97 -17.79 -5.81 8.76
CA ALA A 97 -17.28 -4.64 8.04
C ALA A 97 -15.89 -4.22 8.56
N LYS A 98 -15.64 -4.27 9.87
CA LYS A 98 -14.31 -3.99 10.45
C LYS A 98 -13.29 -5.04 10.03
N ILE A 99 -13.65 -6.33 10.07
CA ILE A 99 -12.78 -7.43 9.65
C ILE A 99 -12.31 -7.25 8.21
N VAL A 100 -13.24 -7.00 7.26
CA VAL A 100 -12.88 -6.80 5.85
C VAL A 100 -11.97 -5.59 5.68
N LYS A 101 -12.27 -4.46 6.35
CA LYS A 101 -11.42 -3.26 6.30
C LYS A 101 -10.02 -3.50 6.86
N GLN A 102 -9.91 -4.23 7.98
CA GLN A 102 -8.64 -4.59 8.58
C GLN A 102 -7.83 -5.49 7.63
N VAL A 103 -8.45 -6.52 7.07
CA VAL A 103 -7.81 -7.43 6.14
C VAL A 103 -7.35 -6.71 4.88
N TYR A 104 -8.19 -5.86 4.30
CA TYR A 104 -7.83 -5.05 3.12
C TYR A 104 -6.67 -4.10 3.41
N SER A 105 -6.59 -3.56 4.63
CA SER A 105 -5.48 -2.70 5.03
C SER A 105 -4.13 -3.45 5.05
N VAL A 106 -4.15 -4.77 5.29
CA VAL A 106 -2.95 -5.61 5.36
C VAL A 106 -2.63 -6.28 4.02
N ILE A 107 -3.66 -6.69 3.27
CA ILE A 107 -3.55 -7.31 1.94
C ILE A 107 -4.60 -6.66 1.03
N PRO A 108 -4.31 -5.53 0.38
CA PRO A 108 -5.25 -4.85 -0.52
C PRO A 108 -5.38 -5.57 -1.88
N VAL A 109 -5.70 -6.88 -1.86
CA VAL A 109 -5.84 -7.74 -3.05
C VAL A 109 -7.18 -8.48 -2.99
N TYR A 110 -8.16 -7.98 -3.73
CA TYR A 110 -9.50 -8.54 -3.76
C TYR A 110 -9.51 -10.03 -4.14
N ASP A 111 -8.73 -10.46 -5.12
CA ASP A 111 -8.69 -11.87 -5.54
C ASP A 111 -8.38 -12.83 -4.38
N LYS A 112 -7.46 -12.43 -3.48
CA LYS A 112 -7.13 -13.21 -2.29
C LYS A 112 -8.22 -13.14 -1.23
N ILE A 113 -8.75 -11.93 -0.98
CA ILE A 113 -9.78 -11.69 0.04
C ILE A 113 -11.07 -12.42 -0.31
N ILE A 114 -11.55 -12.28 -1.54
CA ILE A 114 -12.80 -12.90 -2.01
C ILE A 114 -12.66 -14.42 -2.01
N ALA A 115 -11.53 -14.97 -2.47
CA ALA A 115 -11.30 -16.41 -2.41
C ALA A 115 -11.30 -16.95 -0.98
N ALA A 116 -10.69 -16.22 -0.03
CA ALA A 116 -10.70 -16.61 1.39
C ALA A 116 -12.09 -16.46 2.02
N LEU A 117 -12.83 -15.39 1.70
CA LEU A 117 -14.20 -15.20 2.16
C LEU A 117 -15.12 -16.36 1.73
N LEU A 118 -15.04 -16.77 0.46
CA LEU A 118 -15.84 -17.86 -0.10
C LEU A 118 -15.44 -19.25 0.40
N ARG A 119 -14.21 -19.42 0.89
CA ARG A 119 -13.70 -20.71 1.36
C ARG A 119 -13.83 -20.88 2.88
N ASP A 120 -13.49 -19.85 3.63
CA ASP A 120 -13.26 -19.92 5.08
C ASP A 120 -14.29 -19.10 5.90
N GLY A 121 -15.10 -18.27 5.23
CA GLY A 121 -16.08 -17.38 5.84
C GLY A 121 -15.47 -16.09 6.42
N ILE A 122 -16.35 -15.15 6.82
CA ILE A 122 -15.92 -13.83 7.32
C ILE A 122 -15.19 -13.92 8.66
N TRP A 123 -15.61 -14.84 9.53
CA TRP A 123 -15.13 -14.94 10.91
C TRP A 123 -13.70 -15.50 11.02
N ASN A 124 -13.20 -16.18 9.97
CA ASN A 124 -11.84 -16.69 9.91
C ASN A 124 -10.91 -15.85 9.02
N LEU A 125 -11.43 -14.81 8.36
CA LEU A 125 -10.72 -14.06 7.34
C LEU A 125 -9.41 -13.43 7.84
N THR A 126 -9.37 -12.96 9.09
CA THR A 126 -8.14 -12.36 9.68
C THR A 126 -7.03 -13.38 9.93
N LYS A 127 -7.36 -14.68 10.01
CA LYS A 127 -6.39 -15.77 10.17
C LYS A 127 -5.86 -16.20 8.80
N THR A 128 -6.72 -16.26 7.80
CA THR A 128 -6.40 -16.78 6.46
C THR A 128 -5.76 -15.71 5.58
N CYS A 129 -6.18 -14.45 5.73
CA CYS A 129 -5.56 -13.29 5.09
C CYS A 129 -4.69 -12.51 6.08
N SER A 130 -3.44 -12.95 6.24
CA SER A 130 -2.42 -12.26 7.04
C SER A 130 -1.32 -11.63 6.18
N PHE A 131 -0.55 -10.71 6.77
CA PHE A 131 0.52 -9.98 6.09
C PHE A 131 1.38 -10.89 5.21
N THR A 132 1.54 -10.50 3.94
CA THR A 132 2.36 -11.22 2.97
C THR A 132 3.41 -10.27 2.42
N ILE A 133 4.68 -10.67 2.52
CA ILE A 133 5.79 -9.88 1.96
C ILE A 133 5.62 -9.73 0.43
N GLY A 134 5.93 -8.55 -0.10
CA GLY A 134 5.72 -8.20 -1.51
C GLY A 134 4.32 -7.66 -1.84
N ILE A 135 3.40 -7.65 -0.88
CA ILE A 135 2.12 -6.96 -1.02
C ILE A 135 2.19 -5.67 -0.19
N PRO A 136 2.03 -4.48 -0.81
CA PRO A 136 2.07 -3.20 -0.10
C PRO A 136 0.94 -3.11 0.93
N VAL A 137 1.28 -2.77 2.16
CA VAL A 137 0.32 -2.57 3.25
C VAL A 137 -0.21 -1.14 3.20
N GLY A 138 -1.51 -0.99 3.45
CA GLY A 138 -2.14 0.32 3.57
C GLY A 138 -1.44 1.17 4.63
N PRO A 139 -1.00 2.39 4.29
CA PRO A 139 -0.19 3.20 5.20
C PRO A 139 -1.00 3.67 6.40
N MET A 140 -0.40 3.67 7.59
CA MET A 140 -0.98 4.34 8.74
C MET A 140 -1.06 5.85 8.45
N LEU A 141 -2.26 6.43 8.59
CA LEU A 141 -2.53 7.85 8.33
C LEU A 141 -2.53 8.66 9.63
N ALA A 142 -2.17 9.94 9.53
CA ALA A 142 -2.23 10.89 10.64
C ALA A 142 -3.55 11.68 10.62
N LYS A 143 -4.10 11.95 11.81
CA LYS A 143 -5.21 12.90 11.99
C LYS A 143 -4.61 14.29 12.25
N PRO A 144 -5.00 15.34 11.51
CA PRO A 144 -4.53 16.69 11.79
C PRO A 144 -5.04 17.15 13.16
N THR A 145 -4.20 17.86 13.90
CA THR A 145 -4.50 18.46 15.21
C THR A 145 -4.16 19.94 15.15
N LYS A 146 -4.96 20.79 15.81
CA LYS A 146 -4.82 22.24 15.75
C LYS A 146 -3.83 22.81 16.78
N GLY A 147 -3.37 21.99 17.72
CA GLY A 147 -2.42 22.42 18.74
C GLY A 147 -1.95 21.29 19.63
N VAL A 148 -0.96 21.60 20.47
CA VAL A 148 -0.33 20.63 21.39
C VAL A 148 -1.32 20.18 22.48
N SER A 149 -2.21 21.06 22.95
CA SER A 149 -3.20 20.71 23.98
C SER A 149 -4.15 19.59 23.54
N GLU A 150 -4.58 19.58 22.26
CA GLU A 150 -5.42 18.52 21.70
C GLU A 150 -4.70 17.16 21.71
N ILE A 151 -3.38 17.17 21.47
CA ILE A 151 -2.55 15.95 21.53
C ILE A 151 -2.46 15.45 22.98
N ILE A 152 -2.21 16.35 23.93
CA ILE A 152 -2.12 16.01 25.36
C ILE A 152 -3.46 15.45 25.86
N GLU A 153 -4.57 16.10 25.53
CA GLU A 153 -5.92 15.64 25.92
C GLU A 153 -6.26 14.28 25.29
N LYS A 154 -5.88 14.06 24.04
CA LYS A 154 -6.16 12.80 23.32
C LYS A 154 -5.35 11.63 23.86
N PHE A 155 -4.06 11.83 24.15
CA PHE A 155 -3.18 10.74 24.57
C PHE A 155 -3.11 10.59 26.10
N GLN A 156 -3.49 11.61 26.87
CA GLN A 156 -3.54 11.58 28.34
C GLN A 156 -2.26 10.97 28.94
N ASN A 157 -2.41 9.87 29.67
CA ASN A 157 -1.31 9.16 30.35
C ASN A 157 -0.57 8.16 29.44
N MET A 158 -0.87 8.10 28.15
CA MET A 158 -0.16 7.24 27.21
C MET A 158 1.21 7.81 26.88
N VAL A 159 2.23 6.96 26.86
CA VAL A 159 3.56 7.35 26.38
C VAL A 159 3.54 7.43 24.85
N TYR A 160 3.86 8.60 24.31
CA TYR A 160 3.99 8.84 22.88
C TYR A 160 5.39 9.38 22.53
N THR A 161 5.66 9.51 21.24
CA THR A 161 6.91 10.05 20.71
C THR A 161 6.60 11.12 19.66
N CYS A 162 7.48 12.10 19.55
CA CYS A 162 7.43 13.13 18.52
C CYS A 162 8.53 12.87 17.50
N GLU A 163 8.17 12.89 16.23
CA GLU A 163 9.10 12.77 15.11
C GLU A 163 8.93 13.96 14.16
N TYR A 164 10.00 14.31 13.46
CA TYR A 164 9.89 15.29 12.38
C TYR A 164 9.00 14.73 11.28
N LYS A 165 7.99 15.51 10.90
CA LYS A 165 7.25 15.25 9.66
C LYS A 165 8.08 15.78 8.49
N TYR A 166 8.85 14.90 7.87
CA TYR A 166 9.63 15.22 6.69
C TYR A 166 8.73 15.60 5.50
N ASP A 167 9.26 16.43 4.59
CA ASP A 167 8.60 16.89 3.36
C ASP A 167 9.22 16.16 2.16
N GLY A 168 8.69 14.98 1.85
CA GLY A 168 9.24 14.11 0.83
C GLY A 168 8.17 13.23 0.18
N GLU A 169 8.60 12.07 -0.32
CA GLU A 169 7.72 11.02 -0.78
C GLU A 169 7.77 9.84 0.18
N ARG A 170 6.61 9.48 0.74
CA ARG A 170 6.48 8.25 1.54
C ARG A 170 6.75 7.03 0.68
N ALA A 171 7.61 6.16 1.19
CA ALA A 171 8.07 4.96 0.52
C ALA A 171 8.07 3.77 1.48
N GLN A 172 7.36 2.71 1.11
CA GLN A 172 7.43 1.43 1.78
C GLN A 172 8.49 0.57 1.06
N ILE A 173 9.59 0.28 1.74
CA ILE A 173 10.76 -0.40 1.16
C ILE A 173 10.75 -1.85 1.62
N TYR A 174 10.59 -2.76 0.67
CA TYR A 174 10.63 -4.21 0.84
C TYR A 174 12.01 -4.70 0.44
N TYR A 175 12.68 -5.41 1.33
CA TYR A 175 13.85 -6.23 1.03
C TYR A 175 13.46 -7.69 1.17
N MET A 176 13.54 -8.42 0.07
CA MET A 176 13.05 -9.79 -0.07
C MET A 176 14.13 -10.82 0.31
N GLN A 177 13.71 -12.07 0.55
CA GLN A 177 14.63 -13.14 0.91
C GLN A 177 15.62 -13.51 -0.20
N ASP A 178 15.21 -13.35 -1.46
CA ASP A 178 16.07 -13.53 -2.64
C ASP A 178 17.01 -12.34 -2.90
N GLY A 179 16.97 -11.31 -2.04
CA GLY A 179 17.77 -10.09 -2.15
C GLY A 179 17.19 -9.03 -3.08
N SER A 180 16.03 -9.27 -3.69
CA SER A 180 15.34 -8.25 -4.48
C SER A 180 14.76 -7.15 -3.60
N ILE A 181 14.63 -5.94 -4.17
CA ILE A 181 14.08 -4.78 -3.49
C ILE A 181 12.86 -4.27 -4.24
N GLU A 182 11.80 -3.98 -3.51
CA GLU A 182 10.61 -3.33 -4.03
C GLU A 182 10.29 -2.07 -3.23
N ILE A 183 9.97 -0.99 -3.92
CA ILE A 183 9.65 0.29 -3.29
C ILE A 183 8.26 0.66 -3.74
N TYR A 184 7.35 0.87 -2.79
CA TYR A 184 5.96 1.26 -3.06
C TYR A 184 5.69 2.66 -2.55
N SER A 185 4.89 3.42 -3.31
CA SER A 185 4.39 4.72 -2.88
C SER A 185 3.33 4.58 -1.79
N ARG A 186 2.90 5.72 -1.23
CA ARG A 186 1.74 5.81 -0.33
C ARG A 186 0.48 5.13 -0.86
N ASN A 187 0.28 5.13 -2.18
CA ASN A 187 -0.91 4.57 -2.83
C ASN A 187 -0.63 3.18 -3.43
N ALA A 188 0.35 2.45 -2.92
CA ALA A 188 0.75 1.12 -3.40
C ALA A 188 1.24 1.09 -4.87
N GLU A 189 1.63 2.22 -5.45
CA GLU A 189 2.24 2.24 -6.79
C GLU A 189 3.69 1.77 -6.71
N ARG A 190 4.09 0.88 -7.61
CA ARG A 190 5.46 0.34 -7.66
C ARG A 190 6.44 1.40 -8.19
N ASN A 191 7.26 1.93 -7.29
CA ASN A 191 8.26 2.98 -7.52
C ASN A 191 9.70 2.45 -7.55
N THR A 192 9.94 1.13 -7.55
CA THR A 192 11.30 0.56 -7.58
C THR A 192 12.17 1.15 -8.70
N GLY A 193 11.63 1.26 -9.93
CA GLY A 193 12.36 1.82 -11.08
C GLY A 193 12.56 3.35 -11.04
N LYS A 194 11.95 4.04 -10.08
CA LYS A 194 12.14 5.48 -9.84
C LYS A 194 13.36 5.75 -8.93
N TYR A 195 13.69 4.81 -8.05
CA TYR A 195 14.69 4.97 -7.00
C TYR A 195 15.73 3.83 -7.00
N PRO A 196 16.52 3.66 -8.07
CA PRO A 196 17.54 2.61 -8.13
C PRO A 196 18.68 2.86 -7.13
N ASP A 197 19.01 4.12 -6.83
CA ASP A 197 19.94 4.57 -5.79
C ASP A 197 19.52 4.15 -4.39
N VAL A 198 18.23 4.30 -4.06
CA VAL A 198 17.65 3.82 -2.80
C VAL A 198 17.80 2.31 -2.69
N ALA A 199 17.47 1.56 -3.75
CA ALA A 199 17.62 0.11 -3.74
C ALA A 199 19.08 -0.32 -3.49
N VAL A 200 20.03 0.28 -4.19
CA VAL A 200 21.47 0.01 -3.99
C VAL A 200 21.92 0.34 -2.56
N ALA A 201 21.55 1.52 -2.05
CA ALA A 201 21.93 1.95 -0.71
C ALA A 201 21.38 1.03 0.38
N VAL A 202 20.10 0.65 0.28
CA VAL A 202 19.42 -0.25 1.22
C VAL A 202 20.08 -1.63 1.22
N SER A 203 20.38 -2.18 0.04
CA SER A 203 21.08 -3.47 -0.08
C SER A 203 22.47 -3.44 0.56
N ARG A 204 23.20 -2.33 0.41
CA ARG A 204 24.56 -2.16 0.96
C ARG A 204 24.58 -1.97 2.48
N LEU A 205 23.59 -1.27 3.03
CA LEU A 205 23.61 -0.79 4.42
C LEU A 205 22.90 -1.73 5.41
N LYS A 206 22.18 -2.74 4.93
CA LYS A 206 21.56 -3.75 5.80
C LYS A 206 22.63 -4.52 6.59
N LYS A 207 22.27 -4.95 7.80
CA LYS A 207 23.12 -5.88 8.57
C LYS A 207 23.14 -7.26 7.90
N PRO A 208 24.26 -8.01 7.97
CA PRO A 208 24.34 -9.37 7.41
C PRO A 208 23.29 -10.33 7.99
N SER A 209 22.90 -10.15 9.26
CA SER A 209 21.89 -10.96 9.95
C SER A 209 20.45 -10.72 9.48
N VAL A 210 20.22 -9.72 8.63
CA VAL A 210 18.89 -9.38 8.13
C VAL A 210 18.71 -10.01 6.75
N THR A 211 17.75 -10.93 6.65
CA THR A 211 17.43 -11.68 5.43
C THR A 211 16.24 -11.09 4.69
N SER A 212 15.30 -10.45 5.38
CA SER A 212 14.13 -9.80 4.77
C SER A 212 13.54 -8.76 5.71
N PHE A 213 13.01 -7.65 5.18
CA PHE A 213 12.34 -6.63 6.00
C PHE A 213 11.39 -5.75 5.18
N VAL A 214 10.53 -5.02 5.90
CA VAL A 214 9.71 -3.94 5.33
C VAL A 214 9.85 -2.69 6.19
N LEU A 215 10.38 -1.61 5.61
CA LEU A 215 10.47 -0.30 6.25
C LEU A 215 9.38 0.63 5.72
N ASP A 216 8.89 1.51 6.60
CA ASP A 216 8.08 2.67 6.21
C ASP A 216 8.95 3.93 6.41
N CYS A 217 9.12 4.67 5.33
CA CYS A 217 10.12 5.71 5.21
C CYS A 217 9.57 6.95 4.52
N GLU A 218 10.23 8.09 4.74
CA GLU A 218 10.16 9.25 3.86
C GLU A 218 11.44 9.35 3.03
N ILE A 219 11.32 9.42 1.71
CA ILE A 219 12.43 9.75 0.81
C ILE A 219 12.42 11.26 0.60
N VAL A 220 13.53 11.92 0.93
CA VAL A 220 13.65 13.38 0.94
C VAL A 220 14.82 13.80 0.08
N ALA A 221 14.67 14.84 -0.75
CA ALA A 221 15.80 15.38 -1.52
C ALA A 221 16.88 15.94 -0.58
N TYR A 222 18.15 15.71 -0.91
CA TYR A 222 19.26 16.04 -0.03
C TYR A 222 20.42 16.66 -0.82
N ASP A 223 20.99 17.74 -0.29
CA ASP A 223 22.19 18.38 -0.81
C ASP A 223 23.40 17.83 -0.05
N ARG A 224 24.23 17.02 -0.73
CA ARG A 224 25.40 16.38 -0.12
C ARG A 224 26.52 17.34 0.21
N GLU A 225 26.69 18.40 -0.60
CA GLU A 225 27.74 19.40 -0.40
C GLU A 225 27.42 20.27 0.81
N LYS A 226 26.20 20.80 0.85
CA LYS A 226 25.72 21.67 1.94
C LYS A 226 25.15 20.92 3.14
N LYS A 227 25.04 19.58 3.04
CA LYS A 227 24.54 18.67 4.08
C LYS A 227 23.17 19.06 4.63
N ARG A 228 22.23 19.38 3.74
CA ARG A 228 20.88 19.85 4.12
C ARG A 228 19.78 19.21 3.31
N ILE A 229 18.59 19.13 3.91
CA ILE A 229 17.36 18.75 3.24
C ILE A 229 16.99 19.82 2.21
N LEU A 230 16.50 19.38 1.06
CA LEU A 230 15.96 20.22 -0.01
C LEU A 230 14.42 20.12 -0.03
N PRO A 231 13.72 21.14 -0.54
CA PRO A 231 12.26 21.15 -0.65
C PRO A 231 11.72 20.02 -1.52
N PHE A 232 10.48 19.58 -1.26
CA PHE A 232 9.78 18.57 -2.08
C PHE A 232 9.74 18.90 -3.58
N GLN A 233 9.65 20.19 -3.94
CA GLN A 233 9.66 20.63 -5.34
C GLN A 233 10.91 20.14 -6.08
N ILE A 234 12.09 20.14 -5.44
CA ILE A 234 13.32 19.60 -6.01
C ILE A 234 13.22 18.08 -6.18
N LEU A 235 12.71 17.37 -5.16
CA LEU A 235 12.48 15.92 -5.23
C LEU A 235 11.57 15.55 -6.41
N SER A 236 10.50 16.32 -6.63
CA SER A 236 9.51 16.10 -7.68
C SER A 236 10.05 16.21 -9.11
N THR A 237 11.23 16.82 -9.29
CA THR A 237 11.91 16.91 -10.59
C THR A 237 12.56 15.59 -11.01
N ARG A 238 12.71 14.62 -10.09
CA ARG A 238 13.27 13.31 -10.41
C ARG A 238 12.40 12.58 -11.44
N ALA A 239 13.06 11.92 -12.38
CA ALA A 239 12.41 11.09 -13.39
C ALA A 239 11.58 9.98 -12.74
N ARG A 240 10.42 9.64 -13.35
CA ARG A 240 9.40 8.80 -12.71
C ARG A 240 9.51 7.31 -13.05
N LYS A 241 10.18 6.93 -14.14
CA LYS A 241 10.22 5.54 -14.64
C LYS A 241 11.59 5.19 -15.18
N ASN A 242 12.04 3.97 -14.89
CA ASN A 242 13.23 3.32 -15.43
C ASN A 242 14.48 4.23 -15.42
N VAL A 243 14.75 4.81 -14.27
CA VAL A 243 15.91 5.69 -14.07
C VAL A 243 17.17 4.84 -13.96
N ALA A 244 18.23 5.17 -14.68
CA ALA A 244 19.55 4.59 -14.45
C ALA A 244 20.26 5.36 -13.32
N VAL A 245 21.10 4.68 -12.54
CA VAL A 245 21.81 5.31 -11.41
C VAL A 245 22.70 6.48 -11.89
N SER A 246 23.28 6.36 -13.09
CA SER A 246 24.10 7.40 -13.72
C SER A 246 23.35 8.69 -14.02
N ASP A 247 22.02 8.63 -14.16
CA ASP A 247 21.21 9.76 -14.63
C ASP A 247 20.60 10.56 -13.47
N ILE A 248 20.93 10.17 -12.23
CA ILE A 248 20.41 10.81 -11.02
C ILE A 248 21.13 12.14 -10.80
N LYS A 249 20.36 13.22 -10.82
CA LYS A 249 20.83 14.59 -10.56
C LYS A 249 20.48 15.11 -9.16
N VAL A 250 19.52 14.46 -8.50
CA VAL A 250 19.01 14.86 -7.19
C VAL A 250 19.20 13.69 -6.24
N ASP A 251 20.19 13.82 -5.36
CA ASP A 251 20.42 12.87 -4.29
C ASP A 251 19.25 12.87 -3.31
N VAL A 252 19.04 11.74 -2.66
CA VAL A 252 17.99 11.59 -1.65
C VAL A 252 18.53 11.03 -0.35
N CYS A 253 17.73 11.18 0.69
CA CYS A 253 17.94 10.58 1.98
C CYS A 253 16.69 9.81 2.41
N ILE A 254 16.90 8.64 2.99
CA ILE A 254 15.83 7.78 3.51
C ILE A 254 15.72 8.01 5.01
N TYR A 255 14.57 8.51 5.44
CA TYR A 255 14.20 8.67 6.84
C TYR A 255 13.19 7.59 7.20
N ALA A 256 13.68 6.46 7.70
CA ALA A 256 12.83 5.38 8.20
C ALA A 256 12.19 5.78 9.54
N PHE A 257 10.87 5.65 9.64
CA PHE A 257 10.12 5.92 10.86
C PHE A 257 9.42 4.68 11.43
N ASP A 258 9.23 3.63 10.63
CA ASP A 258 8.62 2.37 11.09
C ASP A 258 9.26 1.14 10.43
N ILE A 259 9.08 -0.03 11.05
CA ILE A 259 9.42 -1.35 10.50
C ILE A 259 8.22 -2.28 10.68
N LEU A 260 7.68 -2.77 9.58
CA LEU A 260 6.43 -3.55 9.57
C LEU A 260 6.69 -5.06 9.56
N TYR A 261 7.90 -5.47 9.18
CA TYR A 261 8.28 -6.87 9.05
C TYR A 261 9.81 -7.01 9.11
N CYS A 262 10.28 -8.10 9.72
CA CYS A 262 11.71 -8.45 9.77
C CYS A 262 11.89 -9.97 9.87
N ASN A 263 12.76 -10.55 9.04
CA ASN A 263 13.23 -11.94 9.13
C ASN A 263 12.12 -12.99 9.36
N GLY A 264 11.06 -12.98 8.55
CA GLY A 264 9.97 -13.95 8.71
C GLY A 264 8.83 -13.48 9.63
N GLN A 265 9.04 -12.44 10.44
CA GLN A 265 8.07 -12.01 11.46
C GLN A 265 7.37 -10.71 11.05
N SER A 266 6.04 -10.75 11.01
CA SER A 266 5.21 -9.55 10.87
C SER A 266 5.16 -8.81 12.20
N LEU A 267 5.40 -7.50 12.15
CA LEU A 267 5.42 -6.62 13.32
C LEU A 267 4.21 -5.67 13.37
N ILE A 268 3.26 -5.79 12.44
CA ILE A 268 2.12 -4.87 12.28
C ILE A 268 1.24 -4.82 13.55
N LYS A 269 1.15 -5.94 14.28
CA LYS A 269 0.37 -6.02 15.53
C LYS A 269 1.20 -5.65 16.77
N GLU A 270 2.50 -5.41 16.61
CA GLU A 270 3.40 -5.08 17.70
C GLU A 270 3.35 -3.58 18.04
N GLN A 271 3.56 -3.29 19.33
CA GLN A 271 3.61 -1.92 19.82
C GLN A 271 4.82 -1.17 19.23
N LEU A 272 4.66 0.15 19.07
CA LEU A 272 5.74 1.01 18.55
C LEU A 272 6.96 1.08 19.50
N LYS A 273 6.73 1.00 20.82
CA LYS A 273 7.76 1.06 21.88
C LYS A 273 7.73 -0.21 22.75
N GLY A 274 8.90 -0.75 23.07
CA GLY A 274 9.11 -1.93 23.94
C GLY A 274 10.53 -2.51 23.75
N LEU A 275 11.00 -3.40 24.64
CA LEU A 275 12.28 -4.14 24.48
C LEU A 275 12.33 -4.97 23.18
N ASP A 276 11.15 -5.37 22.68
CA ASP A 276 10.90 -6.04 21.41
C ASP A 276 10.05 -5.20 20.43
N GLY A 277 9.86 -3.90 20.72
CA GLY A 277 9.00 -3.01 19.93
C GLY A 277 9.61 -2.66 18.57
N ARG A 278 8.75 -2.28 17.61
CA ARG A 278 9.14 -1.98 16.22
C ARG A 278 10.33 -1.02 16.12
N ARG A 279 10.33 0.08 16.89
CA ARG A 279 11.46 1.02 16.89
C ARG A 279 12.75 0.43 17.42
N GLU A 280 12.71 -0.37 18.49
CA GLU A 280 13.94 -0.98 19.00
C GLU A 280 14.50 -1.94 17.97
N LEU A 281 13.66 -2.70 17.23
CA LEU A 281 14.13 -3.54 16.12
C LEU A 281 14.70 -2.72 14.95
N ALA A 282 14.10 -1.58 14.60
CA ALA A 282 14.64 -0.68 13.58
C ALA A 282 15.97 -0.05 14.00
N TYR A 283 16.20 0.17 15.31
CA TYR A 283 17.33 0.92 15.84
C TYR A 283 18.32 0.10 16.69
N ARG A 284 18.10 -1.21 16.89
CA ARG A 284 18.70 -2.02 17.96
C ARG A 284 20.21 -1.81 18.05
N LYS A 285 20.60 -1.10 19.10
CA LYS A 285 21.99 -0.91 19.53
C LYS A 285 22.33 -2.05 20.47
N LYS A 286 23.35 -2.86 20.14
CA LYS A 286 23.94 -3.75 21.16
C LYS A 286 24.57 -2.86 22.22
N ILE A 287 24.07 -2.89 23.46
CA ILE A 287 24.83 -2.41 24.62
C ILE A 287 25.95 -3.42 24.82
N GLY A 288 27.12 -3.14 24.24
CA GLY A 288 28.33 -3.93 24.38
C GLY A 288 29.52 -3.00 24.55
N ARG A 289 30.27 -3.17 25.64
CA ARG A 289 31.47 -2.41 26.00
C ARG A 289 32.57 -2.58 24.93
N SER A 290 32.53 -1.82 23.85
CA SER A 290 33.68 -1.53 22.99
C SER A 290 33.30 -0.49 21.93
N ASN A 291 34.13 0.54 21.80
CA ASN A 291 33.93 1.71 20.95
C ASN A 291 33.96 1.36 19.46
N LYS A 292 32.78 1.10 18.87
CA LYS A 292 32.38 1.53 17.51
C LYS A 292 30.88 1.23 17.31
N LYS A 293 30.07 2.29 17.38
CA LYS A 293 28.60 2.28 17.35
C LYS A 293 28.11 2.30 15.90
N ARG A 294 27.18 1.41 15.51
CA ARG A 294 26.41 1.50 14.25
C ARG A 294 24.94 1.12 14.47
N ARG A 295 24.01 2.01 14.10
CA ARG A 295 22.55 1.73 14.08
C ARG A 295 22.23 0.72 12.96
N LEU A 296 21.05 0.10 12.97
CA LEU A 296 20.57 -0.71 11.85
C LEU A 296 20.39 0.14 10.58
N PHE A 297 19.88 1.36 10.75
CA PHE A 297 19.83 2.39 9.71
C PHE A 297 20.10 3.75 10.40
N GLU A 298 21.28 4.34 10.21
CA GLU A 298 21.41 5.81 10.35
C GLU A 298 20.87 6.44 9.07
N THR A 299 20.27 7.63 9.18
CA THR A 299 19.85 8.50 8.07
C THR A 299 20.60 8.16 6.78
N LEU A 300 19.94 7.42 5.88
CA LEU A 300 20.61 6.79 4.75
C LEU A 300 20.66 7.83 3.63
N VAL A 301 21.75 8.56 3.53
CA VAL A 301 22.00 9.40 2.36
C VAL A 301 22.43 8.47 1.23
N THR A 302 21.58 8.33 0.21
CA THR A 302 21.85 7.52 -1.00
C THR A 302 22.91 8.19 -1.83
#